data_AF-A0A7S3H3Q8-F1
#
_entry.id   AF-A0A7S3H3Q8-F1
#
_cell.length_a   1.000
_cell.length_b   1.000
_cell.length_c   1.000
_cell.angle_alpha   90.00
_cell.angle_beta   90.00
_cell.angle_gamma   90.00
#
_symmetry.space_group_name_H-M   'P 1'
#
loop_
_entity.id
_entity.type
_entity.pdbx_description
1 polymer ?
#
loop_
_entity_poly.entity_id
_entity_poly.type
_entity_poly.pdbx_seq_one_letter_code
_entity_poly.pdbx_strand_id
1 'polypeptide(L)'
;DINQKVYIENSPVLGDGAGEGALNNCQSFADAHVANPAAPTVKVCGTGIKATFFLRGRCEGYYEHQKTVGSCNKGAASESCESWSPANDAKFGAYQSYLIEQC
;
A
#
# COMPACT_ATOMS: atom_id res chain seq x y z
N ASP A 1 13.04 0.37 -10.88
CA ASP A 1 12.58 -0.82 -11.66
C ASP A 1 11.15 -0.54 -12.12
N ILE A 2 10.85 -0.71 -13.42
CA ILE A 2 9.58 -0.31 -14.03
C ILE A 2 8.37 -1.11 -13.51
N ASN A 3 8.60 -2.29 -12.94
CA ASN A 3 7.53 -3.18 -12.50
C ASN A 3 7.09 -2.94 -11.04
N GLN A 4 7.87 -2.16 -10.28
CA GLN A 4 7.60 -1.86 -8.88
C GLN A 4 6.62 -0.69 -8.80
N LYS A 5 5.36 -1.00 -8.51
CA LYS A 5 4.27 -0.01 -8.57
C LYS A 5 3.34 -0.16 -7.37
N VAL A 6 2.89 0.97 -6.84
CA VAL A 6 1.84 0.99 -5.81
C VAL A 6 0.72 1.91 -6.27
N TYR A 7 -0.51 1.41 -6.16
CA TYR A 7 -1.72 2.16 -6.46
C TYR A 7 -2.61 2.21 -5.22
N ILE A 8 -3.18 3.38 -4.97
CA ILE A 8 -4.23 3.62 -3.99
C ILE A 8 -5.44 4.15 -4.76
N GLU A 9 -6.58 3.49 -4.67
CA GLU A 9 -7.80 3.87 -5.40
C GLU A 9 -7.55 4.05 -6.92
N ASN A 10 -6.79 3.11 -7.50
CA ASN A 10 -6.32 3.13 -8.89
C ASN A 10 -5.38 4.30 -9.28
N SER A 11 -5.04 5.18 -8.34
CA SER A 11 -4.07 6.26 -8.55
C SER A 11 -2.66 5.80 -8.20
N PRO A 12 -1.66 5.95 -9.09
CA PRO A 12 -0.29 5.56 -8.80
C PRO A 12 0.32 6.49 -7.74
N VAL A 13 0.92 5.92 -6.70
CA VAL A 13 1.64 6.64 -5.64
C VAL A 13 3.13 6.31 -5.60
N LEU A 14 3.52 5.22 -6.26
CA LEU A 14 4.91 4.85 -6.52
C LEU A 14 4.99 4.21 -7.90
N GLY A 15 5.98 4.61 -8.70
CA GLY A 15 6.14 4.12 -10.07
C GLY A 15 5.04 4.64 -11.00
N ASP A 16 4.98 4.10 -12.22
CA ASP A 16 3.93 4.43 -13.21
C ASP A 16 3.71 5.95 -13.46
N GLY A 17 4.79 6.74 -13.39
CA GLY A 17 4.74 8.20 -13.56
C GLY A 17 4.60 9.01 -12.26
N ALA A 18 4.32 8.38 -11.12
CA ALA A 18 4.27 9.04 -9.80
C ALA A 18 5.66 9.30 -9.18
N GLY A 19 6.72 8.71 -9.75
CA GLY A 19 8.08 8.78 -9.21
C GLY A 19 8.29 7.86 -8.01
N GLU A 20 9.35 8.12 -7.24
CA GLU A 20 9.79 7.30 -6.11
C GLU A 20 9.68 8.02 -4.75
N GLY A 21 9.07 9.21 -4.70
CA GLY A 21 9.04 10.05 -3.49
C GLY A 21 8.31 9.44 -2.29
N ALA A 22 7.36 8.53 -2.53
CA ALA A 22 6.65 7.81 -1.47
C ALA A 22 7.48 6.68 -0.84
N LEU A 23 8.60 6.28 -1.46
CA LEU A 23 9.43 5.19 -0.99
C LEU A 23 10.15 5.56 0.31
N ASN A 24 10.09 4.67 1.30
CA ASN A 24 10.65 4.82 2.65
C ASN A 24 10.14 6.05 3.41
N ASN A 25 9.06 6.68 2.94
CA ASN A 25 8.44 7.83 3.57
C ASN A 25 7.03 7.46 4.02
N CYS A 26 6.69 7.80 5.26
CA CYS A 26 5.31 7.62 5.73
C CYS A 26 4.37 8.56 4.97
N GLN A 27 3.32 7.99 4.39
CA GLN A 27 2.30 8.73 3.66
C GLN A 27 0.95 8.60 4.36
N SER A 28 0.21 9.69 4.44
CA SER A 28 -1.18 9.67 4.88
C SER A 28 -2.09 9.36 3.69
N PHE A 29 -3.18 8.65 3.94
CA PHE A 29 -4.27 8.59 2.97
C PHE A 29 -4.93 9.96 2.83
N ALA A 30 -5.45 10.25 1.64
CA ALA A 30 -6.30 11.41 1.45
C ALA A 30 -7.56 11.29 2.32
N ASP A 31 -8.01 12.40 2.91
CA ASP A 31 -9.19 12.43 3.81
C ASP A 31 -10.43 11.81 3.17
N ALA A 32 -10.59 11.96 1.85
CA ALA A 32 -11.69 11.37 1.09
C ALA A 32 -11.68 9.83 1.10
N HIS A 33 -10.51 9.20 1.18
CA HIS A 33 -10.38 7.73 1.26
C HIS A 33 -10.65 7.24 2.68
N VAL A 34 -10.28 8.03 3.70
CA VAL A 34 -10.55 7.70 5.11
C VAL A 34 -12.03 7.87 5.46
N ALA A 35 -12.70 8.85 4.87
CA ALA A 35 -14.13 9.10 5.09
C ALA A 35 -15.05 8.06 4.42
N ASN A 36 -14.53 7.24 3.50
CA ASN A 36 -15.29 6.22 2.79
C ASN A 36 -14.99 4.83 3.37
N PRO A 37 -15.97 4.15 4.02
CA PRO A 37 -15.75 2.84 4.61
C PRO A 37 -15.44 1.72 3.60
N ALA A 38 -15.68 1.96 2.30
CA ALA A 38 -15.33 1.03 1.22
C ALA A 38 -13.94 1.30 0.60
N ALA A 39 -13.26 2.36 1.02
CA ALA A 39 -11.88 2.68 0.63
C ALA A 39 -10.93 2.46 1.83
N PRO A 40 -9.61 2.30 1.62
CA PRO A 40 -8.90 2.30 0.34
C PRO A 40 -8.77 0.90 -0.28
N THR A 41 -8.84 0.84 -1.61
CA THR A 41 -8.43 -0.28 -2.45
C THR A 41 -6.99 -0.05 -2.86
N VAL A 42 -6.13 -0.99 -2.50
CA VAL A 42 -4.68 -0.87 -2.71
C VAL A 42 -4.19 -2.01 -3.58
N LYS A 43 -3.18 -1.72 -4.39
CA LYS A 43 -2.52 -2.71 -5.25
C LYS A 43 -1.01 -2.47 -5.25
N VAL A 44 -0.25 -3.51 -4.94
CA VAL A 44 1.22 -3.50 -4.97
C VAL A 44 1.67 -4.50 -6.01
N CYS A 45 2.44 -4.03 -6.99
CA CYS A 45 2.99 -4.84 -8.07
C CYS A 45 4.51 -4.88 -7.98
N GLY A 46 5.05 -6.01 -8.43
CA GLY A 46 6.48 -6.28 -8.39
C GLY A 46 6.90 -7.06 -7.14
N THR A 47 8.16 -7.49 -7.15
CA THR A 47 8.74 -8.39 -6.15
C THR A 47 9.85 -7.74 -5.32
N GLY A 48 10.14 -6.46 -5.58
CA GLY A 48 11.19 -5.68 -4.94
C GLY A 48 10.66 -4.61 -3.98
N ILE A 49 9.35 -4.55 -3.76
CA ILE A 49 8.70 -3.64 -2.83
C ILE A 49 7.58 -4.33 -2.07
N LYS A 50 7.28 -3.78 -0.90
CA LYS A 50 6.07 -4.09 -0.12
C LYS A 50 5.48 -2.79 0.41
N ALA A 51 4.17 -2.76 0.64
CA ALA A 51 3.53 -1.65 1.33
C ALA A 51 2.91 -2.15 2.64
N THR A 52 3.21 -1.48 3.74
CA THR A 52 2.56 -1.70 5.03
C THR A 52 1.59 -0.57 5.30
N PHE A 53 0.35 -0.92 5.61
CA PHE A 53 -0.75 -0.02 5.90
C PHE A 53 -1.01 -0.04 7.40
N PHE A 54 -1.32 1.12 7.96
CA PHE A 54 -1.47 1.31 9.40
C PHE A 54 -2.80 1.98 9.75
N LEU A 55 -3.37 1.56 10.87
CA LEU A 55 -4.58 2.16 11.44
C LEU A 55 -4.40 3.66 11.76
N ARG A 56 -3.21 4.06 12.21
CA ARG A 56 -2.90 5.44 12.63
C ARG A 56 -2.25 6.23 11.51
N GLY A 57 -2.43 7.55 11.49
CA GLY A 57 -1.84 8.45 10.49
C GLY A 57 -0.33 8.75 10.61
N ARG A 58 0.47 7.83 11.18
CA ARG A 58 1.91 8.06 11.46
C ARG A 58 2.81 6.85 11.25
N CYS A 59 2.37 5.88 10.45
CA CYS A 59 3.08 4.64 10.14
C CYS A 59 3.67 3.92 11.37
N GLU A 60 2.91 3.92 12.47
CA GLU A 60 3.30 3.29 13.71
C GLU A 60 2.62 1.93 13.81
N GLY A 61 3.43 0.87 13.80
CA GLY A 61 2.96 -0.50 13.91
C GLY A 61 2.39 -0.78 15.30
N TYR A 62 1.19 -1.37 15.32
CA TYR A 62 0.69 -2.15 16.45
C TYR A 62 0.50 -3.57 15.93
N TYR A 63 0.91 -4.57 16.70
CA TYR A 63 1.02 -5.98 16.24
C TYR A 63 -0.27 -6.51 15.56
N GLU A 64 -1.43 -5.96 15.91
CA GLU A 64 -2.75 -6.37 15.40
C GLU A 64 -3.41 -5.37 14.42
N HIS A 65 -2.78 -4.23 14.15
CA HIS A 65 -3.40 -3.10 13.43
C HIS A 65 -2.56 -2.62 12.24
N GLN A 66 -1.94 -3.57 11.57
CA GLN A 66 -1.22 -3.34 10.33
C GLN A 66 -1.51 -4.43 9.30
N LYS A 67 -1.43 -4.08 8.02
CA LYS A 67 -1.57 -5.00 6.91
C LYS A 67 -0.43 -4.76 5.93
N THR A 68 0.34 -5.79 5.61
CA THR A 68 1.33 -5.74 4.52
C THR A 68 0.72 -6.34 3.26
N VAL A 69 0.95 -5.68 2.12
CA VAL A 69 0.53 -6.10 0.78
C VAL A 69 1.74 -6.05 -0.15
N GLY A 70 1.84 -7.03 -1.04
CA GLY A 70 3.00 -7.23 -1.88
C GLY A 70 3.98 -8.21 -1.22
N SER A 71 4.90 -8.73 -2.02
CA SER A 71 5.87 -9.72 -1.55
C SER A 71 7.28 -9.34 -1.96
N CYS A 72 8.24 -9.58 -1.06
CA CYS A 72 9.67 -9.51 -1.36
C CYS A 72 10.19 -10.77 -2.09
N ASN A 73 9.30 -11.49 -2.79
CA ASN A 73 9.62 -12.80 -3.34
C ASN A 73 10.30 -12.68 -4.71
N LYS A 74 11.63 -12.62 -4.73
CA LYS A 74 12.43 -12.53 -5.97
C LYS A 74 12.27 -13.72 -6.92
N GLY A 75 11.66 -14.82 -6.48
CA GLY A 75 11.35 -15.98 -7.32
C GLY A 75 9.98 -15.91 -8.01
N ALA A 76 9.12 -14.95 -7.65
CA ALA A 76 7.83 -14.74 -8.31
C ALA A 76 7.99 -13.97 -9.63
N ALA A 77 6.97 -14.03 -10.49
CA ALA A 77 6.94 -13.25 -11.72
C ALA A 77 7.02 -11.75 -11.39
N SER A 78 7.89 -11.01 -12.09
CA SER A 78 8.13 -9.58 -11.83
C SER A 78 6.90 -8.69 -11.99
N GLU A 79 5.87 -9.16 -12.70
CA GLU A 79 4.61 -8.46 -12.91
C GLU A 79 3.52 -8.87 -11.91
N SER A 80 3.82 -9.73 -10.94
CA SER A 80 2.83 -10.17 -9.95
C SER A 80 2.33 -8.98 -9.14
N CYS A 81 1.02 -8.90 -8.96
CA CYS A 81 0.38 -7.88 -8.14
C CYS A 81 -0.46 -8.53 -7.05
N GLU A 82 -0.44 -7.92 -5.87
CA GLU A 82 -1.34 -8.24 -4.77
C GLU A 82 -2.25 -7.04 -4.51
N SER A 83 -3.51 -7.29 -4.16
CA SER A 83 -4.49 -6.24 -3.86
C SER A 83 -5.19 -6.50 -2.53
N TRP A 84 -5.59 -5.42 -1.87
CA TRP A 84 -6.34 -5.48 -0.61
C TRP A 84 -7.33 -4.32 -0.52
N SER A 85 -8.42 -4.51 0.20
CA SER A 85 -9.49 -3.52 0.34
C SER A 85 -10.36 -3.81 1.57
N PRO A 86 -11.29 -2.90 1.94
CA PRO A 86 -12.30 -3.19 2.95
C PRO A 86 -13.24 -4.35 2.62
N ALA A 87 -13.32 -4.77 1.35
CA ALA A 87 -14.05 -5.98 0.97
C ALA A 87 -13.35 -7.26 1.45
N ASN A 88 -12.04 -7.22 1.69
CA ASN A 88 -11.27 -8.33 2.28
C ASN A 88 -11.32 -8.32 3.81
N ASP A 89 -11.20 -7.13 4.41
CA ASP A 89 -11.34 -6.90 5.85
C ASP A 89 -11.93 -5.51 6.08
N ALA A 90 -13.16 -5.44 6.60
CA ALA A 90 -13.86 -4.17 6.82
C ALA A 90 -13.08 -3.19 7.72
N LYS A 91 -12.21 -3.68 8.61
CA LYS A 91 -11.36 -2.82 9.45
C LYS A 91 -10.35 -2.03 8.63
N PHE A 92 -9.99 -2.50 7.44
CA PHE A 92 -9.07 -1.81 6.55
C PHE A 92 -9.58 -0.43 6.15
N GLY A 93 -10.90 -0.21 6.16
CA GLY A 93 -11.47 1.11 5.87
C GLY A 93 -11.18 2.18 6.92
N ALA A 94 -10.67 1.80 8.09
CA ALA A 94 -10.24 2.75 9.13
C ALA A 94 -8.76 3.10 9.05
N TYR A 95 -8.00 2.53 8.09
CA TYR A 95 -6.57 2.74 8.00
C TYR A 95 -6.27 4.14 7.45
N GLN A 96 -5.21 4.76 7.97
CA GLN A 96 -4.95 6.20 7.80
C GLN A 96 -3.60 6.51 7.17
N SER A 97 -2.64 5.58 7.21
CA SER A 97 -1.33 5.79 6.59
C SER A 97 -0.75 4.52 6.00
N TYR A 98 0.27 4.70 5.18
CA TYR A 98 1.02 3.62 4.57
C TYR A 98 2.51 3.97 4.45
N LEU A 99 3.34 2.93 4.48
CA LEU A 99 4.77 3.00 4.25
C LEU A 99 5.11 2.00 3.14
N ILE A 100 5.80 2.47 2.11
CA ILE A 100 6.31 1.61 1.03
C ILE A 100 7.79 1.41 1.24
N GLU A 101 8.24 0.17 1.25
CA GLU A 101 9.63 -0.18 1.53
C GLU A 101 10.20 -1.08 0.43
N GLN A 102 11.50 -0.98 0.21
CA GLN A 102 12.24 -1.91 -0.66
C GLN A 102 12.46 -3.27 0.01
N CYS A 103 12.64 -4.26 -0.87
CA CYS A 103 13.21 -5.56 -0.64
C CYS A 103 14.49 -5.72 -1.51
#